data_AF-A0A0D6L923-F1
#
_entry.id   AF-A0A0D6L923-F1
#
_cell.length_a   1.000
_cell.length_b   1.000
_cell.length_c   1.000
_cell.angle_alpha   90.00
_cell.angle_beta   90.00
_cell.angle_gamma   90.00
#
_symmetry.space_group_name_H-M   'P 1'
#
loop_
_entity.id
_entity.type
_entity.pdbx_description
1 polymer ?
#
loop_
_entity_poly.entity_id
_entity_poly.type
_entity_poly.pdbx_seq_one_letter_code
_entity_poly.pdbx_strand_id
1 'polypeptide(L)' 'MAWDTHEYIGCAMYHCPSFINAVCHYGPAGQFGPGKQIYKPGPKCNRCGTVGATCLGGLCRR' A
#
# COMPACT_ATOMS: atom_id res chain seq x y z
N MET A 1 -4.27 1.03 -1.78
CA MET A 1 -4.06 2.48 -1.51
C MET A 1 -3.52 2.74 -0.10
N ALA A 2 -4.31 2.64 0.98
CA ALA A 2 -3.85 3.04 2.33
C ALA A 2 -3.51 1.89 3.30
N TRP A 3 -3.49 0.65 2.82
CA TRP A 3 -3.11 -0.50 3.64
C TRP A 3 -1.64 -0.40 4.05
N ASP A 4 -1.34 -0.42 5.35
CA ASP A 4 0.03 -0.21 5.89
C ASP A 4 1.00 -1.35 5.57
N THR A 5 0.46 -2.48 5.12
CA THR A 5 1.22 -3.64 4.67
C THR A 5 1.60 -3.57 3.19
N HIS A 6 1.00 -2.70 2.38
CA HIS A 6 1.39 -2.56 0.97
C HIS A 6 2.72 -1.85 0.82
N GLU A 7 3.65 -2.48 0.10
CA GLU A 7 4.99 -1.95 -0.20
C GLU A 7 5.17 -1.66 -1.70
N TYR A 8 4.36 -2.31 -2.55
CA TYR A 8 4.51 -2.23 -4.01
C TYR A 8 3.21 -1.82 -4.68
N ILE A 9 3.33 -1.03 -5.75
CA ILE A 9 2.24 -0.67 -6.64
C ILE A 9 2.70 -0.80 -8.09
N GLY A 10 1.87 -1.43 -8.91
CA GLY A 10 2.05 -1.48 -10.37
C GLY A 10 0.75 -1.08 -11.04
N CYS A 11 0.79 -0.07 -11.91
CA CYS A 11 -0.39 0.43 -12.60
C CYS A 11 -0.22 0.36 -14.11
N ALA A 12 -1.32 0.16 -14.81
CA ALA A 12 -1.40 0.19 -16.26
C ALA A 12 -2.68 0.92 -16.70
N MET A 13 -2.56 1.63 -17.81
CA MET A 13 -3.68 2.33 -18.46
C MET A 13 -3.86 1.72 -19.85
N TYR A 14 -5.09 1.37 -20.20
CA TYR A 14 -5.42 0.84 -21.52
C TYR A 14 -6.63 1.58 -22.09
N HIS A 15 -6.53 1.98 -23.36
CA HIS A 15 -7.63 2.63 -24.06
C HIS A 15 -8.58 1.58 -24.64
N CYS A 16 -9.73 1.39 -24.01
CA CYS A 16 -10.85 0.61 -24.55
C CYS A 16 -11.63 1.45 -25.58
N PRO A 17 -12.47 0.85 -26.44
CA PRO A 17 -13.21 1.59 -27.47
C PRO A 17 -14.06 2.77 -26.98
N SER A 18 -14.54 2.74 -25.73
CA SER A 18 -15.44 3.75 -25.15
C SER A 18 -14.94 4.41 -23.87
N PHE A 19 -13.80 3.98 -23.31
CA PHE A 19 -13.26 4.51 -22.05
C PHE A 19 -11.78 4.16 -21.86
N ILE A 20 -11.11 4.83 -20.92
CA ILE A 20 -9.78 4.44 -20.48
C ILE A 20 -9.92 3.54 -19.25
N ASN A 21 -9.41 2.31 -19.36
CA ASN A 21 -9.33 1.37 -18.25
C ASN A 21 -8.01 1.57 -17.48
N ALA A 22 -8.11 2.02 -16.23
CA ALA A 22 -7.00 2.28 -15.33
C ALA A 22 -6.98 1.20 -14.24
N VAL A 23 -5.95 0.36 -14.22
CA VAL A 23 -5.83 -0.75 -13.25
C VAL A 23 -4.54 -0.61 -12.47
N CYS A 24 -4.63 -0.73 -11.15
CA CYS A 24 -3.48 -0.82 -10.26
C CYS A 24 -3.55 -2.09 -9.41
N HIS A 25 -2.44 -2.82 -9.37
CA HIS A 25 -2.21 -3.91 -8.44
C HIS A 25 -1.35 -3.43 -7.28
N TYR A 26 -1.64 -3.95 -6.08
CA TYR A 26 -0.94 -3.63 -4.84
C TYR A 26 -0.36 -4.91 -4.25
N GLY A 27 0.86 -4.83 -3.71
CA GLY A 27 1.56 -5.96 -3.12
C GLY A 27 2.17 -5.61 -1.76
N PRO A 28 2.42 -6.62 -0.90
CA PRO A 28 2.19 -8.05 -1.10
C PRO A 28 0.71 -8.45 -1.00
N ALA A 29 0.34 -9.52 -1.71
CA ALA A 29 -1.01 -10.07 -1.68
C ALA A 29 -1.34 -10.72 -0.31
N GLY A 30 -2.64 -10.87 -0.02
CA GLY A 30 -3.12 -11.65 1.12
C GLY A 30 -3.15 -10.93 2.47
N GLN A 31 -2.53 -9.74 2.60
CA GLN A 31 -2.53 -8.95 3.84
C GLN A 31 -3.64 -7.87 3.89
N PHE A 32 -4.51 -7.82 2.89
CA PHE A 32 -5.64 -6.91 2.80
C PHE A 32 -6.93 -7.67 2.51
N GLY A 33 -8.08 -7.04 2.77
CA GLY A 33 -9.39 -7.62 2.49
C GLY A 33 -10.43 -7.42 3.61
N PRO A 34 -11.63 -7.98 3.43
CA PRO A 34 -12.73 -7.83 4.38
C PRO A 34 -12.36 -8.29 5.79
N GLY A 35 -12.78 -7.52 6.80
CA GLY A 35 -12.51 -7.81 8.21
C GLY A 35 -11.07 -7.59 8.68
N LYS A 36 -10.14 -7.22 7.79
CA LYS A 36 -8.76 -6.89 8.15
C LYS A 36 -8.61 -5.40 8.44
N GLN A 37 -7.79 -5.08 9.43
CA GLN A 37 -7.44 -3.70 9.75
C GLN A 37 -6.56 -3.10 8.63
N ILE A 38 -6.90 -1.90 8.18
CA ILE A 38 -6.21 -1.21 7.08
C ILE A 38 -4.81 -0.76 7.52
N TYR A 39 -4.72 -0.17 8.71
CA TYR A 39 -3.46 0.26 9.31
C TYR A 39 -3.56 0.28 10.82
N LYS A 40 -2.43 0.17 11.52
CA LYS A 40 -2.37 0.26 12.99
C LYS A 40 -2.34 1.73 13.46
N PRO A 41 -3.35 2.22 14.21
CA PRO A 41 -3.37 3.59 14.72
C PRO A 41 -2.19 3.87 15.67
N GLY A 42 -1.72 5.11 15.67
CA GLY A 42 -0.66 5.59 16.54
C GLY A 42 0.21 6.68 15.89
N PRO A 43 1.24 7.16 16.59
CA PRO A 43 2.18 8.13 16.03
C PRO A 43 2.88 7.61 14.78
N LYS A 44 3.12 8.51 13.82
CA LYS A 44 3.82 8.20 12.56
C LYS A 44 5.16 7.52 12.84
N CYS A 45 5.48 6.51 12.04
CA CYS A 45 6.73 5.76 12.08
C CYS A 45 7.08 4.98 13.36
N ASN A 46 6.28 5.03 14.42
CA ASN A 46 6.63 4.42 15.71
C ASN A 46 6.78 2.88 15.65
N ARG A 47 6.38 2.26 14.53
CA ARG A 47 6.47 0.82 14.29
C ARG A 47 7.36 0.43 13.09
N CYS A 48 8.02 1.37 12.41
CA CYS A 48 8.85 1.02 11.24
C CYS A 48 10.01 0.07 11.60
N GLY A 49 10.61 0.24 12.79
CA GLY A 49 11.66 -0.65 13.27
C GLY A 49 11.23 -2.11 13.42
N THR A 50 9.94 -2.38 13.69
CA THR A 50 9.41 -3.76 13.81
C THR A 50 9.43 -4.53 12.50
N VAL A 51 9.53 -3.81 11.38
CA VAL A 51 9.58 -4.37 10.03
C VAL A 51 10.93 -4.11 9.34
N GLY A 52 11.97 -3.73 10.10
CA GLY A 52 13.30 -3.46 9.57
C GLY A 52 13.36 -2.26 8.62
N ALA A 53 12.48 -1.28 8.80
CA ALA A 53 12.39 -0.09 7.95
C ALA A 53 12.77 1.18 8.71
N THR A 54 13.18 2.19 7.96
CA THR A 54 13.47 3.54 8.46
C THR A 54 12.29 4.47 8.24
N CYS A 55 12.21 5.56 9.01
CA CYS A 55 11.16 6.57 8.83
C CYS A 55 11.60 7.62 7.81
N LEU A 56 10.82 7.82 6.75
CA LEU A 56 11.03 8.89 5.78
C LEU A 56 9.69 9.58 5.48
N GLY A 57 9.58 10.86 5.82
CA GLY A 57 8.37 11.65 5.50
C GLY A 57 7.07 11.12 6.15
N GLY A 58 7.16 10.36 7.25
CA GLY A 58 6.01 9.73 7.90
C GLY A 58 5.65 8.34 7.36
N LEU A 59 6.41 7.82 6.40
CA LEU A 59 6.27 6.48 5.84
C LEU A 59 7.44 5.57 6.26
N CYS A 60 7.18 4.27 6.35
CA CYS A 60 8.23 3.27 6.56
C CYS A 60 8.88 2.91 5.22
N ARG A 61 10.19 3.12 5.10
CA ARG A 61 10.98 2.83 3.90
C ARG A 61 12.10 1.85 4.22
N ARG A 62 12.17 0.77 3.44
CA ARG A 62 13.33 -0.13 3.37
C ARG A 62 14.30 0.33 2.30
#